data_AF-A0A350D3N2-F1
#
_entry.id   AF-A0A350D3N2-F1
#
_cell.length_a   1.000
_cell.length_b   1.000
_cell.length_c   1.000
_cell.angle_alpha   90.00
_cell.angle_beta   90.00
_cell.angle_gamma   90.00
#
_symmetry.space_group_name_H-M   'P 1'
#
loop_
_entity.id
_entity.type
_entity.pdbx_description
1 polymer ?
#
loop_
_entity_poly.entity_id
_entity_poly.type
_entity_poly.pdbx_seq_one_letter_code
_entity_poly.pdbx_strand_id
1 'polypeptide(L)'
;MAGEKELLFKLLAVINNNYTESDLEELILALVKALLPAIHRTRSFYFITGPYNARDIAFLTVSSLLVKDREGRFPALEKAFNWKVVERLTISNEAVFSAYLNNILLKRLKQTYYCLGREIRPERARIKKEIIYFLKKSKDYQLIKDKTTGRWLVRFEPQAPAGRLETKKARVKEPEELLAICLNSGLGGLQIPKFFKKLAINLNKNKAGFELPINDLLIIYLRTQQHYLKQEVKSCSYSGHKVTVIDLNEIFTVWLDELRERNQQLLLKYVQKKKLGLQEKDSYLRALDDLFADWSQGGQENSLFYYLQKYQPQLSPQAYRQEKRKIMEYLVKNSRDFLKSKIYDWQSV
;
A
#
# COMPACT_ATOMS: atom_id res chain seq x y z
N MET A 1 0.73 -26.14 30.53
CA MET A 1 2.14 -26.46 30.25
C MET A 1 2.29 -27.69 29.33
N ALA A 2 1.31 -27.99 28.44
CA ALA A 2 1.36 -29.12 27.49
C ALA A 2 0.91 -28.75 26.06
N GLY A 3 0.49 -27.49 25.82
CA GLY A 3 -0.20 -27.09 24.57
C GLY A 3 0.71 -26.60 23.45
N GLU A 4 1.98 -26.27 23.71
CA GLU A 4 2.86 -25.66 22.69
C GLU A 4 3.63 -26.72 21.88
N LYS A 5 4.04 -27.86 22.48
CA LYS A 5 4.49 -29.03 21.70
C LYS A 5 3.37 -29.62 20.85
N GLU A 6 2.15 -29.64 21.38
CA GLU A 6 0.96 -30.04 20.61
C GLU A 6 0.77 -29.14 19.37
N LEU A 7 0.96 -27.83 19.53
CA LEU A 7 0.90 -26.87 18.42
C LEU A 7 1.98 -27.13 17.36
N LEU A 8 3.21 -27.48 17.77
CA LEU A 8 4.27 -27.89 16.83
C LEU A 8 3.84 -29.12 16.03
N PHE A 9 3.31 -30.16 16.67
CA PHE A 9 2.86 -31.37 15.97
C PHE A 9 1.69 -31.09 15.03
N LYS A 10 0.70 -30.30 15.43
CA LYS A 10 -0.40 -29.86 14.54
C LYS A 10 0.14 -29.09 13.32
N LEU A 11 1.12 -28.22 13.54
CA LEU A 11 1.74 -27.45 12.46
C LEU A 11 2.50 -28.37 11.48
N LEU A 12 3.23 -29.36 11.98
CA LEU A 12 3.92 -30.36 11.14
C LEU A 12 2.93 -31.26 10.39
N ALA A 13 1.83 -31.66 11.02
CA ALA A 13 0.76 -32.42 10.40
C ALA A 13 0.15 -31.66 9.21
N VAL A 14 -0.13 -30.37 9.39
CA VAL A 14 -0.62 -29.47 8.33
C VAL A 14 0.41 -29.29 7.20
N ILE A 15 1.68 -29.08 7.52
CA ILE A 15 2.75 -28.98 6.51
C ILE A 15 2.85 -30.24 5.66
N ASN A 16 2.74 -31.41 6.28
CA ASN A 16 2.84 -32.70 5.61
C ASN A 16 1.53 -33.14 4.94
N ASN A 17 0.53 -32.26 4.84
CA ASN A 17 -0.80 -32.56 4.30
C ASN A 17 -1.51 -33.75 4.99
N ASN A 18 -1.20 -34.00 6.27
CA ASN A 18 -1.80 -35.05 7.07
C ASN A 18 -2.68 -34.43 8.18
N TYR A 19 -3.79 -33.79 7.78
CA TYR A 19 -4.68 -33.06 8.69
C TYR A 19 -6.13 -33.13 8.22
N THR A 20 -7.07 -32.97 9.14
CA THR A 20 -8.49 -32.76 8.87
C THR A 20 -8.84 -31.27 8.85
N GLU A 21 -9.99 -30.88 8.30
CA GLU A 21 -10.42 -29.48 8.34
C GLU A 21 -10.48 -28.94 9.78
N SER A 22 -10.92 -29.76 10.74
CA SER A 22 -10.92 -29.43 12.17
C SER A 22 -9.52 -29.12 12.70
N ASP A 23 -8.51 -29.92 12.32
CA ASP A 23 -7.12 -29.70 12.74
C ASP A 23 -6.58 -28.35 12.22
N LEU A 24 -6.97 -27.99 10.99
CA LEU A 24 -6.59 -26.71 10.38
C LEU A 24 -7.25 -25.53 11.10
N GLU A 25 -8.54 -25.63 11.42
CA GLU A 25 -9.26 -24.60 12.17
C GLU A 25 -8.67 -24.40 13.57
N GLU A 26 -8.38 -25.49 14.28
CA GLU A 26 -7.73 -25.44 15.59
C GLU A 26 -6.34 -24.78 15.52
N LEU A 27 -5.55 -25.13 14.49
CA LEU A 27 -4.25 -24.49 14.25
C LEU A 27 -4.42 -22.99 14.00
N ILE A 28 -5.38 -22.58 13.16
CA ILE A 28 -5.66 -21.17 12.89
C ILE A 28 -5.98 -20.43 14.18
N LEU A 29 -6.90 -20.96 14.99
CA LEU A 29 -7.31 -20.35 16.25
C LEU A 29 -6.16 -20.25 17.25
N ALA A 30 -5.31 -21.26 17.34
CA ALA A 30 -4.12 -21.25 18.19
C ALA A 30 -3.11 -20.17 17.75
N LEU A 31 -2.84 -20.07 16.45
CA LEU A 31 -1.95 -19.04 15.89
C LEU A 31 -2.50 -17.62 16.06
N VAL A 32 -3.81 -17.44 15.87
CA VAL A 32 -4.50 -16.17 16.12
C VAL A 32 -4.36 -15.77 17.59
N LYS A 33 -4.63 -16.70 18.52
CA LYS A 33 -4.52 -16.46 19.97
C LYS A 33 -3.09 -16.08 20.37
N ALA A 34 -2.08 -16.72 19.78
CA ALA A 34 -0.67 -16.40 20.01
C ALA A 34 -0.29 -14.99 19.53
N LEU A 35 -0.93 -14.50 18.46
CA LEU A 35 -0.59 -13.22 17.84
C LEU A 35 -1.27 -12.01 18.48
N LEU A 36 -2.47 -12.18 19.05
CA LEU A 36 -3.27 -11.09 19.63
C LEU A 36 -2.52 -10.21 20.63
N PRO A 37 -1.74 -10.73 21.60
CA PRO A 37 -1.00 -9.89 22.54
C PRO A 37 -0.02 -8.91 21.85
N ALA A 38 0.63 -9.35 20.77
CA ALA A 38 1.54 -8.51 20.00
C ALA A 38 0.79 -7.41 19.23
N ILE A 39 -0.38 -7.72 18.67
CA ILE A 39 -1.24 -6.75 17.98
C ILE A 39 -1.70 -5.67 18.96
N HIS A 40 -2.19 -6.07 20.15
CA HIS A 40 -2.63 -5.11 21.17
C HIS A 40 -1.50 -4.19 21.64
N ARG A 41 -0.28 -4.70 21.82
CA ARG A 41 0.90 -3.89 22.16
C ARG A 41 1.35 -2.94 21.03
N THR A 42 1.05 -3.27 19.77
CA THR A 42 1.52 -2.52 18.60
C THR A 42 0.50 -1.58 17.99
N ARG A 43 -0.73 -1.55 18.53
CA ARG A 43 -1.86 -0.74 18.02
C ARG A 43 -1.57 0.76 17.97
N SER A 44 -0.61 1.25 18.75
CA SER A 44 -0.14 2.65 18.70
C SER A 44 0.85 2.94 17.57
N PHE A 45 1.52 1.95 16.98
CA PHE A 45 2.60 2.16 16.00
C PHE A 45 2.13 2.13 14.55
N TYR A 46 1.07 1.38 14.26
CA TYR A 46 0.42 1.34 12.96
C TYR A 46 -0.91 2.07 13.07
N PHE A 47 -0.81 3.40 13.17
CA PHE A 47 -1.93 4.30 13.34
C PHE A 47 -3.01 4.04 12.28
N ILE A 48 -4.03 3.32 12.74
CA ILE A 48 -5.39 3.24 12.22
C ILE A 48 -5.49 2.42 10.93
N THR A 49 -5.53 1.09 11.09
CA THR A 49 -6.04 0.12 10.10
C THR A 49 -7.55 0.27 9.86
N GLY A 50 -8.09 1.50 9.93
CA GLY A 50 -9.50 1.79 9.66
C GLY A 50 -10.46 0.87 10.43
N PRO A 51 -11.32 0.09 9.75
CA PRO A 51 -12.36 -0.74 10.35
C PRO A 51 -11.86 -2.06 10.97
N TYR A 52 -10.61 -2.47 10.73
CA TYR A 52 -10.13 -3.78 11.18
C TYR A 52 -9.86 -3.81 12.68
N ASN A 53 -10.50 -4.75 13.37
CA ASN A 53 -10.23 -5.05 14.77
C ASN A 53 -8.99 -5.96 14.91
N ALA A 54 -8.54 -6.17 16.15
CA ALA A 54 -7.31 -6.95 16.40
C ALA A 54 -7.41 -8.41 15.95
N ARG A 55 -8.61 -9.02 16.00
CA ARG A 55 -8.86 -10.38 15.52
C ARG A 55 -8.77 -10.42 14.00
N ASP A 56 -9.36 -9.46 13.29
CA ASP A 56 -9.31 -9.41 11.82
C ASP A 56 -7.86 -9.37 11.33
N ILE A 57 -7.03 -8.52 11.97
CA ILE A 57 -5.60 -8.41 11.66
C ILE A 57 -4.87 -9.72 11.95
N ALA A 58 -5.22 -10.40 13.04
CA ALA A 58 -4.65 -11.70 13.37
C ALA A 58 -5.01 -12.75 12.31
N PHE A 59 -6.28 -12.85 11.92
CA PHE A 59 -6.75 -13.75 10.87
C PHE A 59 -6.08 -13.49 9.53
N LEU A 60 -6.02 -12.23 9.08
CA LEU A 60 -5.34 -11.86 7.84
C LEU A 60 -3.84 -12.20 7.87
N THR A 61 -3.22 -12.08 9.05
CA THR A 61 -1.81 -12.44 9.20
C THR A 61 -1.62 -13.95 9.12
N VAL A 62 -2.45 -14.73 9.81
CA VAL A 62 -2.37 -16.19 9.84
C VAL A 62 -2.75 -16.79 8.49
N SER A 63 -3.79 -16.28 7.82
CA SER A 63 -4.21 -16.76 6.50
C SER A 63 -3.11 -16.66 5.45
N SER A 64 -2.26 -15.62 5.52
CA SER A 64 -1.10 -15.47 4.62
C SER A 64 -0.06 -16.61 4.74
N LEU A 65 -0.06 -17.36 5.85
CA LEU A 65 0.76 -18.56 6.03
C LEU A 65 0.10 -19.81 5.43
N LEU A 66 -1.22 -19.82 5.30
CA LEU A 66 -2.05 -20.97 4.94
C LEU A 66 -2.57 -20.91 3.50
N VAL A 67 -2.00 -20.03 2.67
CA VAL A 67 -2.30 -20.01 1.23
C VAL A 67 -1.65 -21.23 0.57
N LYS A 68 -2.47 -22.04 -0.10
CA LYS A 68 -1.99 -23.21 -0.86
C LYS A 68 -1.41 -22.81 -2.22
N ASP A 69 -0.38 -23.54 -2.67
CA ASP A 69 0.08 -23.51 -4.06
C ASP A 69 -0.82 -24.35 -4.98
N ARG A 70 -0.44 -24.48 -6.25
CA ARG A 70 -1.22 -25.25 -7.24
C ARG A 70 -1.18 -26.76 -6.95
N GLU A 71 -0.16 -27.19 -6.23
CA GLU A 71 0.08 -28.55 -5.77
C GLU A 71 -0.63 -28.83 -4.43
N GLY A 72 -1.38 -27.87 -3.89
CA GLY A 72 -2.15 -28.02 -2.64
C GLY A 72 -1.30 -27.95 -1.38
N ARG A 73 -0.03 -27.52 -1.46
CA ARG A 73 0.91 -27.40 -0.34
C ARG A 73 0.96 -26.00 0.23
N PHE A 74 1.54 -25.84 1.42
CA PHE A 74 1.65 -24.56 2.11
C PHE A 74 3.06 -23.95 2.01
N PRO A 75 3.43 -23.30 0.89
CA PRO A 75 4.82 -22.87 0.64
C PRO A 75 5.34 -21.88 1.69
N ALA A 76 4.45 -21.06 2.28
CA ALA A 76 4.82 -20.11 3.32
C ALA A 76 5.21 -20.80 4.64
N LEU A 77 4.53 -21.89 5.00
CA LEU A 77 4.85 -22.70 6.18
C LEU A 77 6.06 -23.59 5.92
N GLU A 78 6.13 -24.30 4.79
CA GLU A 78 7.28 -25.14 4.43
C GLU A 78 8.59 -24.35 4.44
N LYS A 79 8.56 -23.12 3.91
CA LYS A 79 9.73 -22.23 3.94
C LYS A 79 10.12 -21.82 5.35
N ALA A 80 9.15 -21.58 6.22
CA ALA A 80 9.37 -21.18 7.60
C ALA A 80 9.84 -22.35 8.47
N PHE A 81 9.38 -23.56 8.19
CA PHE A 81 9.66 -24.78 8.92
C PHE A 81 10.30 -25.82 7.99
N ASN A 82 11.45 -25.47 7.42
CA ASN A 82 12.24 -26.42 6.63
C ASN A 82 12.82 -27.53 7.52
N TRP A 83 13.29 -28.63 6.91
CA TRP A 83 13.75 -29.82 7.62
C TRP A 83 14.79 -29.53 8.73
N LYS A 84 15.75 -28.63 8.50
CA LYS A 84 16.77 -28.24 9.50
C LYS A 84 16.15 -27.55 10.71
N VAL A 85 15.15 -26.71 10.46
CA VAL A 85 14.41 -26.01 11.52
C VAL A 85 13.57 -27.00 12.30
N VAL A 86 12.85 -27.90 11.61
CA VAL A 86 12.02 -28.93 12.24
C VAL A 86 12.86 -29.82 13.13
N GLU A 87 13.93 -30.41 12.62
CA GLU A 87 14.84 -31.28 13.38
C GLU A 87 15.32 -30.62 14.67
N ARG A 88 15.77 -29.37 14.58
CA ARG A 88 16.20 -28.58 15.74
C ARG A 88 15.06 -28.35 16.73
N LEU A 89 13.87 -28.01 16.25
CA LEU A 89 12.72 -27.69 17.11
C LEU A 89 12.14 -28.94 17.81
N THR A 90 12.19 -30.11 17.16
CA THR A 90 11.73 -31.37 17.74
C THR A 90 12.51 -31.78 18.98
N ILE A 91 13.82 -31.49 19.00
CA ILE A 91 14.74 -31.84 20.10
C ILE A 91 14.83 -30.69 21.13
N SER A 92 14.37 -29.49 20.78
CA SER A 92 14.42 -28.32 21.65
C SER A 92 13.32 -28.29 22.72
N ASN A 93 13.48 -27.41 23.72
CA ASN A 93 12.42 -27.12 24.69
C ASN A 93 11.31 -26.23 24.09
N GLU A 94 10.15 -26.19 24.76
CA GLU A 94 8.96 -25.44 24.30
C GLU A 94 9.23 -23.94 24.14
N ALA A 95 10.04 -23.35 25.03
CA ALA A 95 10.35 -21.92 24.98
C ALA A 95 11.06 -21.52 23.68
N VAL A 96 11.95 -22.39 23.16
CA VAL A 96 12.66 -22.16 21.89
C VAL A 96 11.68 -22.21 20.71
N PHE A 97 10.74 -23.16 20.71
CA PHE A 97 9.69 -23.22 19.70
C PHE A 97 8.81 -21.97 19.73
N SER A 98 8.35 -21.58 20.91
CA SER A 98 7.46 -20.42 21.07
C SER A 98 8.14 -19.11 20.70
N ALA A 99 9.42 -18.94 21.02
CA ALA A 99 10.21 -17.80 20.54
C ALA A 99 10.35 -17.80 19.01
N TYR A 100 10.58 -18.97 18.40
CA TYR A 100 10.70 -19.10 16.96
C TYR A 100 9.39 -18.80 16.23
N LEU A 101 8.29 -19.39 16.69
CA LEU A 101 6.95 -19.16 16.17
C LEU A 101 6.57 -17.68 16.29
N ASN A 102 6.79 -17.07 17.44
CA ASN A 102 6.56 -15.63 17.65
C ASN A 102 7.35 -14.78 16.64
N ASN A 103 8.61 -15.11 16.36
CA ASN A 103 9.39 -14.38 15.36
C ASN A 103 8.80 -14.49 13.94
N ILE A 104 8.30 -15.66 13.55
CA ILE A 104 7.61 -15.84 12.27
C ILE A 104 6.34 -14.99 12.23
N LEU A 105 5.49 -15.11 13.24
CA LEU A 105 4.22 -14.41 13.31
C LEU A 105 4.42 -12.89 13.35
N LEU A 106 5.38 -12.37 14.11
CA LEU A 106 5.71 -10.95 14.14
C LEU A 106 6.25 -10.43 12.81
N LYS A 107 7.04 -11.24 12.10
CA LYS A 107 7.53 -10.89 10.75
C LYS A 107 6.36 -10.80 9.76
N ARG A 108 5.41 -11.75 9.82
CA ARG A 108 4.19 -11.72 9.01
C ARG A 108 3.28 -10.56 9.36
N LEU A 109 3.09 -10.29 10.65
CA LEU A 109 2.29 -9.17 11.13
C LEU A 109 2.79 -7.83 10.59
N LYS A 110 4.12 -7.62 10.53
CA LYS A 110 4.72 -6.43 9.90
C LYS A 110 4.38 -6.34 8.41
N GLN A 111 4.33 -7.46 7.70
CA GLN A 111 3.91 -7.50 6.29
C GLN A 111 2.42 -7.19 6.15
N THR A 112 1.56 -7.78 6.98
CA THR A 112 0.12 -7.51 7.01
C THR A 112 -0.16 -6.03 7.22
N TYR A 113 0.48 -5.40 8.21
CA TYR A 113 0.35 -3.97 8.44
C TYR A 113 0.82 -3.12 7.26
N TYR A 114 1.88 -3.55 6.57
CA TYR A 114 2.37 -2.86 5.38
C TYR A 114 1.37 -2.94 4.23
N CYS A 115 0.78 -4.12 3.97
CA CYS A 115 -0.24 -4.31 2.94
C CYS A 115 -1.51 -3.52 3.27
N LEU A 116 -2.07 -3.73 4.46
CA LEU A 116 -3.27 -3.02 4.94
C LEU A 116 -3.07 -1.49 4.93
N GLY A 117 -1.90 -1.00 5.36
CA GLY A 117 -1.62 0.43 5.33
C GLY A 117 -1.63 1.01 3.91
N ARG A 118 -1.24 0.22 2.90
CA ARG A 118 -1.29 0.64 1.49
C ARG A 118 -2.70 0.57 0.90
N GLU A 119 -3.50 -0.41 1.30
CA GLU A 119 -4.88 -0.57 0.85
C GLU A 119 -5.79 0.51 1.45
N ILE A 120 -5.65 0.77 2.75
CA ILE A 120 -6.56 1.69 3.48
C ILE A 120 -6.25 3.15 3.16
N ARG A 121 -4.97 3.49 2.94
CA ARG A 121 -4.53 4.88 2.67
C ARG A 121 -3.45 4.91 1.57
N PRO A 122 -3.81 4.57 0.32
CA PRO A 122 -2.87 4.52 -0.79
C PRO A 122 -2.17 5.86 -1.04
N GLU A 123 -2.86 6.98 -0.81
CA GLU A 123 -2.34 8.34 -0.92
C GLU A 123 -1.19 8.58 0.07
N ARG A 124 -1.34 8.17 1.34
CA ARG A 124 -0.28 8.32 2.35
C ARG A 124 0.92 7.44 2.04
N ALA A 125 0.69 6.22 1.57
CA ALA A 125 1.76 5.32 1.16
C ALA A 125 2.58 5.89 -0.01
N ARG A 126 1.91 6.50 -0.99
CA ARG A 126 2.56 7.18 -2.11
C ARG A 126 3.39 8.38 -1.64
N ILE A 127 2.81 9.27 -0.84
CA ILE A 127 3.52 10.44 -0.29
C ILE A 127 4.75 10.00 0.50
N LYS A 128 4.60 9.02 1.39
CA LYS A 128 5.72 8.46 2.16
C LYS A 128 6.84 7.92 1.25
N LYS A 129 6.49 7.21 0.18
CA LYS A 129 7.46 6.68 -0.79
C LYS A 129 8.22 7.82 -1.49
N GLU A 130 7.53 8.87 -1.88
CA GLU A 130 8.15 10.05 -2.51
C GLU A 130 9.06 10.81 -1.53
N ILE A 131 8.66 10.96 -0.26
CA ILE A 131 9.51 11.51 0.81
C ILE A 131 10.79 10.68 0.91
N ILE A 132 10.69 9.36 1.08
CA ILE A 132 11.85 8.47 1.20
C ILE A 132 12.75 8.56 -0.04
N TYR A 133 12.16 8.56 -1.24
CA TYR A 133 12.90 8.66 -2.49
C TYR A 133 13.70 9.96 -2.58
N PHE A 134 13.08 11.09 -2.23
CA PHE A 134 13.75 12.38 -2.20
C PHE A 134 14.88 12.40 -1.17
N LEU A 135 14.61 11.96 0.06
CA LEU A 135 15.59 11.97 1.15
C LEU A 135 16.82 11.11 0.82
N LYS A 136 16.64 9.94 0.17
CA LYS A 136 17.76 9.09 -0.28
C LYS A 136 18.67 9.76 -1.30
N LYS A 137 18.13 10.70 -2.09
CA LYS A 137 18.87 11.41 -3.14
C LYS A 137 19.44 12.76 -2.70
N SER A 138 18.91 13.32 -1.61
CA SER A 138 19.38 14.58 -1.06
C SER A 138 20.72 14.39 -0.33
N LYS A 139 21.59 15.39 -0.45
CA LYS A 139 22.84 15.48 0.34
C LYS A 139 22.61 16.10 1.72
N ASP A 140 21.45 16.73 1.92
CA ASP A 140 21.14 17.50 3.14
C ASP A 140 20.59 16.61 4.27
N TYR A 141 20.10 15.42 3.93
CA TYR A 141 19.43 14.51 4.86
C TYR A 141 20.13 13.15 4.90
N GLN A 142 20.18 12.55 6.09
CA GLN A 142 20.74 11.22 6.30
C GLN A 142 19.68 10.28 6.84
N LEU A 143 19.62 9.06 6.30
CA LEU A 143 18.76 7.99 6.82
C LEU A 143 19.58 7.10 7.75
N ILE A 144 19.18 7.05 9.02
CA ILE A 144 19.91 6.34 10.07
C ILE A 144 18.97 5.32 10.68
N LYS A 145 19.46 4.12 10.94
CA LYS A 145 18.71 3.10 11.65
C LYS A 145 18.99 3.25 13.15
N ASP A 146 17.96 3.56 13.92
CA ASP A 146 18.02 3.56 15.37
C ASP A 146 18.33 2.15 15.87
N LYS A 147 19.41 2.01 16.64
CA LYS A 147 19.85 0.73 17.19
C LYS A 147 18.94 0.24 18.30
N THR A 148 18.26 1.14 19.01
CA THR A 148 17.40 0.80 20.16
C THR A 148 16.00 0.41 19.71
N THR A 149 15.37 1.20 18.83
CA THR A 149 14.01 0.93 18.36
C THR A 149 13.95 0.18 17.02
N GLY A 150 15.09 0.06 16.31
CA GLY A 150 15.16 -0.52 14.97
C GLY A 150 14.53 0.36 13.88
N ARG A 151 14.09 1.58 14.21
CA ARG A 151 13.37 2.49 13.31
C ARG A 151 14.32 3.23 12.36
N TRP A 152 13.80 3.61 11.20
CA TRP A 152 14.50 4.55 10.32
C TRP A 152 14.20 5.98 10.76
N LEU A 153 15.25 6.66 11.17
CA LEU A 153 15.28 8.08 11.52
C LEU A 153 15.84 8.86 10.33
N VAL A 154 15.35 10.08 10.19
CA VAL A 154 15.87 11.07 9.26
C VAL A 154 16.61 12.10 10.09
N ARG A 155 17.90 12.25 9.83
CA ARG A 155 18.75 13.26 10.45
C ARG A 155 18.98 14.40 9.46
N PHE A 156 18.81 15.62 9.94
CA PHE A 156 19.29 16.84 9.30
C PHE A 156 20.28 17.52 10.24
N GLU A 157 21.45 17.86 9.72
CA GLU A 157 22.46 18.64 10.43
C GLU A 157 22.69 19.96 9.69
N PRO A 158 22.58 21.10 10.39
CA PRO A 158 22.80 22.39 9.75
C PRO A 158 24.27 22.50 9.32
N GLN A 159 24.48 22.99 8.10
CA GLN A 159 25.82 23.23 7.56
C GLN A 159 26.44 24.42 8.30
N ALA A 160 27.65 24.23 8.84
CA ALA A 160 28.39 25.32 9.45
C ALA A 160 28.88 26.28 8.34
N PRO A 161 28.67 27.61 8.46
CA PRO A 161 29.41 28.53 7.62
C PRO A 161 30.91 28.37 7.92
N ALA A 162 31.73 28.25 6.88
CA ALA A 162 33.17 28.14 7.01
C ALA A 162 33.70 29.28 7.92
N GLY A 163 34.26 28.92 9.09
CA GLY A 163 35.04 29.86 9.92
C GLY A 163 34.41 30.40 11.22
N ARG A 164 33.42 29.76 11.85
CA ARG A 164 33.01 30.14 13.23
C ARG A 164 32.90 28.96 14.20
N LEU A 165 33.46 29.16 15.41
CA LEU A 165 33.45 28.22 16.53
C LEU A 165 32.05 27.69 16.85
N GLU A 166 32.02 26.39 17.17
CA GLU A 166 30.85 25.59 17.50
C GLU A 166 30.09 26.13 18.72
N THR A 167 29.06 26.92 18.46
CA THR A 167 28.00 27.16 19.44
C THR A 167 27.03 25.98 19.39
N LYS A 168 26.64 25.46 20.57
CA LYS A 168 25.74 24.29 20.73
C LYS A 168 24.55 24.39 19.76
N LYS A 169 24.51 23.47 18.79
CA LYS A 169 23.45 23.40 17.78
C LYS A 169 22.11 23.12 18.46
N ALA A 170 21.10 23.94 18.20
CA ALA A 170 19.74 23.69 18.67
C ALA A 170 19.21 22.45 17.94
N ARG A 171 18.81 21.43 18.69
CA ARG A 171 18.29 20.18 18.13
C ARG A 171 16.80 20.11 18.42
N VAL A 172 15.99 20.12 17.37
CA VAL A 172 14.56 19.86 17.46
C VAL A 172 14.39 18.42 17.89
N LYS A 173 13.79 18.23 19.07
CA LYS A 173 13.57 16.91 19.67
C LYS A 173 12.15 16.40 19.43
N GLU A 174 11.18 17.32 19.40
CA GLU A 174 9.77 17.00 19.26
C GLU A 174 9.27 17.29 17.83
N PRO A 175 8.45 16.40 17.23
CA PRO A 175 7.83 16.62 15.93
C PRO A 175 7.05 17.94 15.81
N GLU A 176 6.42 18.37 16.90
CA GLU A 176 5.59 19.58 17.00
C GLU A 176 6.40 20.85 16.77
N GLU A 177 7.64 20.90 17.26
CA GLU A 177 8.55 22.03 17.04
C GLU A 177 8.90 22.16 15.55
N LEU A 178 9.19 21.02 14.88
CA LEU A 178 9.48 21.02 13.45
C LEU A 178 8.24 21.40 12.64
N LEU A 179 7.05 20.98 13.05
CA LEU A 179 5.80 21.41 12.45
C LEU A 179 5.64 22.92 12.56
N ALA A 180 5.86 23.52 13.73
CA ALA A 180 5.78 24.96 13.92
C ALA A 180 6.73 25.71 12.98
N ILE A 181 7.97 25.22 12.82
CA ILE A 181 8.94 25.78 11.85
C ILE A 181 8.36 25.71 10.42
N CYS A 182 7.77 24.58 10.03
CA CYS A 182 7.19 24.40 8.70
C CYS A 182 6.02 25.36 8.43
N LEU A 183 5.14 25.54 9.42
CA LEU A 183 3.99 26.44 9.34
C LEU A 183 4.44 27.91 9.25
N ASN A 184 5.32 28.35 10.16
CA ASN A 184 5.83 29.72 10.20
C ASN A 184 6.65 30.08 8.95
N SER A 185 7.27 29.08 8.33
CA SER A 185 8.04 29.24 7.09
C SER A 185 7.19 29.22 5.82
N GLY A 186 5.86 29.06 5.93
CA GLY A 186 4.96 29.02 4.77
C GLY A 186 5.27 27.87 3.80
N LEU A 187 5.62 26.68 4.31
CA LEU A 187 5.97 25.53 3.46
C LEU A 187 4.78 24.79 2.85
N GLY A 188 3.55 25.22 3.16
CA GLY A 188 2.35 24.63 2.58
C GLY A 188 2.19 24.92 1.08
N GLY A 189 1.41 24.09 0.39
CA GLY A 189 1.24 24.10 -1.07
C GLY A 189 2.43 23.53 -1.84
N LEU A 190 3.55 23.23 -1.18
CA LEU A 190 4.77 22.76 -1.83
C LEU A 190 4.77 21.24 -2.05
N GLN A 191 5.18 20.85 -3.26
CA GLN A 191 5.55 19.46 -3.55
C GLN A 191 6.78 19.03 -2.75
N ILE A 192 6.86 17.74 -2.43
CA ILE A 192 7.88 17.13 -1.56
C ILE A 192 9.31 17.63 -1.86
N PRO A 193 9.84 17.63 -3.09
CA PRO A 193 11.20 18.09 -3.33
C PRO A 193 11.42 19.57 -2.98
N LYS A 194 10.46 20.44 -3.29
CA LYS A 194 10.53 21.87 -2.97
C LYS A 194 10.35 22.10 -1.47
N PHE A 195 9.44 21.36 -0.84
CA PHE A 195 9.18 21.39 0.59
C PHE A 195 10.46 21.10 1.38
N PHE A 196 11.11 19.96 1.15
CA PHE A 196 12.29 19.57 1.92
C PHE A 196 13.53 20.42 1.57
N LYS A 197 13.65 20.95 0.35
CA LYS A 197 14.72 21.92 0.04
C LYS A 197 14.53 23.23 0.81
N LYS A 198 13.33 23.81 0.81
CA LYS A 198 13.05 25.03 1.58
C LYS A 198 13.16 24.80 3.09
N LEU A 199 12.73 23.63 3.57
CA LEU A 199 12.92 23.24 4.97
C LEU A 199 14.40 23.24 5.35
N ALA A 200 15.26 22.60 4.56
CA ALA A 200 16.70 22.60 4.79
C ALA A 200 17.29 24.02 4.82
N ILE A 201 16.87 24.89 3.89
CA ILE A 201 17.30 26.30 3.88
C ILE A 201 16.90 27.01 5.18
N ASN A 202 15.67 26.85 5.64
CA ASN A 202 15.19 27.51 6.87
C ASN A 202 15.85 26.94 8.14
N LEU A 203 16.07 25.63 8.18
CA LEU A 203 16.80 24.99 9.27
C LEU A 203 18.27 25.42 9.33
N ASN A 204 18.92 25.58 8.17
CA ASN A 204 20.28 26.14 8.09
C ASN A 204 20.33 27.60 8.59
N LYS A 205 19.38 28.44 8.17
CA LYS A 205 19.27 29.83 8.66
C LYS A 205 19.13 29.90 10.18
N ASN A 206 18.32 29.00 10.74
CA ASN A 206 18.06 28.94 12.18
C ASN A 206 19.07 28.08 12.96
N LYS A 207 20.11 27.54 12.29
CA LYS A 207 21.10 26.62 12.85
C LYS A 207 20.46 25.45 13.64
N ALA A 208 19.32 24.97 13.16
CA ALA A 208 18.54 23.93 13.79
C ALA A 208 18.76 22.57 13.10
N GLY A 209 19.10 21.55 13.89
CA GLY A 209 19.14 20.16 13.44
C GLY A 209 17.92 19.38 13.94
N PHE A 210 17.63 18.23 13.33
CA PHE A 210 16.62 17.31 13.87
C PHE A 210 17.00 15.86 13.60
N GLU A 211 16.44 14.96 14.41
CA GLU A 211 16.48 13.53 14.17
C GLU A 211 15.12 12.93 14.49
N LEU A 212 14.32 12.64 13.46
CA LEU A 212 12.93 12.22 13.63
C LEU A 212 12.60 10.98 12.78
N PRO A 213 11.70 10.10 13.24
CA PRO A 213 11.14 9.04 12.42
C PRO A 213 10.52 9.55 11.10
N ILE A 214 10.65 8.75 10.03
CA ILE A 214 10.05 9.06 8.72
C ILE A 214 8.54 9.30 8.81
N ASN A 215 7.84 8.57 9.69
CA ASN A 215 6.40 8.73 9.87
C ASN A 215 6.04 10.11 10.43
N ASP A 216 6.89 10.68 11.29
CA ASP A 216 6.63 11.99 11.88
C ASP A 216 6.83 13.06 10.81
N LEU A 217 7.83 12.93 9.94
CA LEU A 217 7.99 13.80 8.77
C LEU A 217 6.79 13.71 7.81
N LEU A 218 6.23 12.53 7.60
CA LEU A 218 4.99 12.37 6.82
C LEU A 218 3.84 13.14 7.47
N ILE A 219 3.65 13.00 8.77
CA ILE A 219 2.58 13.70 9.52
C ILE A 219 2.79 15.21 9.45
N ILE A 220 4.01 15.70 9.64
CA ILE A 220 4.37 17.12 9.56
C ILE A 220 4.09 17.66 8.16
N TYR A 221 4.50 16.94 7.11
CA TYR A 221 4.20 17.32 5.72
C TYR A 221 2.69 17.45 5.51
N LEU A 222 1.92 16.42 5.87
CA LEU A 222 0.46 16.40 5.71
C LEU A 222 -0.23 17.52 6.49
N ARG A 223 0.13 17.73 7.76
CA ARG A 223 -0.42 18.81 8.59
C ARG A 223 -0.10 20.19 8.02
N THR A 224 1.10 20.36 7.46
CA THR A 224 1.49 21.62 6.80
C THR A 224 0.65 21.88 5.54
N GLN A 225 0.40 20.85 4.72
CA GLN A 225 -0.49 20.99 3.55
C GLN A 225 -1.94 21.29 3.96
N GLN A 226 -2.45 20.59 4.99
CA GLN A 226 -3.80 20.83 5.51
C GLN A 226 -3.97 22.25 6.05
N HIS A 227 -2.97 22.77 6.76
CA HIS A 227 -3.00 24.12 7.28
C HIS A 227 -3.08 25.16 6.15
N TYR A 228 -2.27 24.98 5.10
CA TYR A 228 -2.30 25.85 3.93
C TYR A 228 -3.66 25.87 3.24
N LEU A 229 -4.24 24.69 2.98
CA LEU A 229 -5.58 24.60 2.38
C LEU A 229 -6.64 25.28 3.26
N LYS A 230 -6.59 25.10 4.58
CA LYS A 230 -7.50 25.78 5.52
C LYS A 230 -7.31 27.29 5.53
N GLN A 231 -6.09 27.78 5.33
CA GLN A 231 -5.82 29.21 5.23
C GLN A 231 -6.33 29.77 3.92
N GLU A 232 -6.07 29.13 2.77
CA GLU A 232 -6.58 29.57 1.47
C GLU A 232 -8.12 29.62 1.42
N VAL A 233 -8.78 28.62 2.02
CA VAL A 233 -10.24 28.60 2.15
C VAL A 233 -10.75 29.74 3.04
N LYS A 234 -9.96 30.20 4.04
CA LYS A 234 -10.34 31.31 4.92
C LYS A 234 -10.00 32.69 4.33
N SER A 235 -8.92 32.81 3.56
CA SER A 235 -8.49 34.06 2.93
C SER A 235 -9.20 34.36 1.61
N CYS A 236 -9.87 33.36 1.01
CA CYS A 236 -10.95 33.63 0.06
C CYS A 236 -12.17 34.17 0.82
N SER A 237 -12.25 35.48 1.01
CA SER A 237 -13.55 36.15 1.11
C SER A 237 -14.35 35.71 -0.12
N TYR A 238 -15.44 34.99 0.08
CA TYR A 238 -16.34 34.49 -0.95
C TYR A 238 -16.77 35.65 -1.87
N SER A 239 -16.02 35.90 -2.95
CA SER A 239 -16.65 36.40 -4.17
C SER A 239 -17.52 35.26 -4.66
N GLY A 240 -18.78 35.54 -4.95
CA GLY A 240 -19.86 34.56 -5.14
C GLY A 240 -19.73 33.64 -6.36
N HIS A 241 -18.57 33.05 -6.60
CA HIS A 241 -18.49 31.82 -7.35
C HIS A 241 -18.98 30.71 -6.43
N LYS A 242 -20.26 30.36 -6.57
CA LYS A 242 -20.71 29.02 -6.22
C LYS A 242 -19.72 28.08 -6.89
N VAL A 243 -18.80 27.50 -6.12
CA VAL A 243 -18.18 26.24 -6.51
C VAL A 243 -19.36 25.30 -6.53
N THR A 244 -19.96 25.12 -7.72
CA THR A 244 -20.70 23.89 -7.99
C THR A 244 -19.75 22.79 -7.57
N VAL A 245 -20.11 22.08 -6.50
CA VAL A 245 -19.49 20.80 -6.19
C VAL A 245 -19.80 19.95 -7.41
N ILE A 246 -18.94 20.04 -8.41
CA ILE A 246 -18.96 19.15 -9.55
C ILE A 246 -18.60 17.83 -8.93
N ASP A 247 -19.59 16.95 -8.79
CA ASP A 247 -19.33 15.60 -8.35
C ASP A 247 -18.41 14.97 -9.40
N LEU A 248 -17.13 14.78 -9.03
CA LEU A 248 -16.15 14.14 -9.89
C LEU A 248 -16.65 12.77 -10.35
N ASN A 249 -17.52 12.12 -9.58
CA ASN A 249 -18.15 10.86 -9.96
C ASN A 249 -19.17 11.05 -11.08
N GLU A 250 -19.93 12.14 -11.12
CA GLU A 250 -20.86 12.44 -12.22
C GLU A 250 -20.10 12.66 -13.53
N ILE A 251 -19.04 13.48 -13.51
CA ILE A 251 -18.19 13.69 -14.69
C ILE A 251 -17.51 12.40 -15.13
N PHE A 252 -16.99 11.62 -14.18
CA PHE A 252 -16.31 10.37 -14.49
C PHE A 252 -17.29 9.35 -15.09
N THR A 253 -18.54 9.32 -14.62
CA THR A 253 -19.60 8.47 -15.17
C THR A 253 -19.89 8.83 -16.63
N VAL A 254 -20.00 10.13 -16.96
CA VAL A 254 -20.18 10.60 -18.34
C VAL A 254 -19.01 10.15 -19.23
N TRP A 255 -17.77 10.26 -18.74
CA TRP A 255 -16.60 9.80 -19.50
C TRP A 255 -16.58 8.28 -19.70
N LEU A 256 -17.02 7.52 -18.72
CA LEU A 256 -17.14 6.06 -18.85
C LEU A 256 -18.20 5.67 -19.87
N ASP A 257 -19.32 6.40 -19.94
CA ASP A 257 -20.36 6.16 -20.94
C ASP A 257 -19.88 6.48 -22.36
N GLU A 258 -19.19 7.61 -22.57
CA GLU A 258 -18.53 7.92 -23.86
C GLU A 258 -17.54 6.82 -24.27
N LEU A 259 -16.81 6.27 -23.30
CA LEU A 259 -15.81 5.25 -23.52
C LEU A 259 -16.44 3.88 -23.84
N ARG A 260 -17.59 3.55 -23.22
CA ARG A 260 -18.41 2.38 -23.58
C ARG A 260 -18.87 2.47 -25.02
N GLU A 261 -19.43 3.60 -25.43
CA GLU A 261 -19.88 3.79 -26.83
C GLU A 261 -18.72 3.64 -27.82
N ARG A 262 -17.56 4.22 -27.52
CA ARG A 262 -16.36 4.10 -28.36
C ARG A 262 -15.88 2.66 -28.48
N ASN A 263 -15.83 1.93 -27.37
CA ASN A 263 -15.43 0.53 -27.38
C ASN A 263 -16.45 -0.35 -28.12
N GLN A 264 -17.75 -0.06 -28.00
CA GLN A 264 -18.80 -0.71 -28.76
C GLN A 264 -18.62 -0.49 -30.27
N GLN A 265 -18.37 0.75 -30.71
CA GLN A 265 -18.10 1.07 -32.11
C GLN A 265 -16.82 0.40 -32.62
N LEU A 266 -15.75 0.38 -31.83
CA LEU A 266 -14.50 -0.30 -32.19
C LEU A 266 -14.71 -1.80 -32.36
N LEU A 267 -15.37 -2.47 -31.40
CA LEU A 267 -15.65 -3.89 -31.47
C LEU A 267 -16.59 -4.26 -32.63
N LEU A 268 -17.57 -3.40 -32.96
CA LEU A 268 -18.40 -3.58 -34.16
C LEU A 268 -17.53 -3.63 -35.43
N LYS A 269 -16.48 -2.80 -35.54
CA LYS A 269 -15.53 -2.88 -36.67
C LYS A 269 -14.76 -4.20 -36.68
N TYR A 270 -14.43 -4.79 -35.53
CA TYR A 270 -13.79 -6.11 -35.45
C TYR A 270 -14.75 -7.23 -35.90
N VAL A 271 -16.03 -7.13 -35.53
CA VAL A 271 -17.09 -8.05 -35.98
C VAL A 271 -17.27 -7.97 -37.50
N GLN A 272 -17.38 -6.77 -38.06
CA GLN A 272 -17.50 -6.55 -39.51
C GLN A 272 -16.30 -7.12 -40.29
N LYS A 273 -15.11 -7.03 -39.72
CA LYS A 273 -13.87 -7.61 -40.29
C LYS A 273 -13.72 -9.12 -40.05
N LYS A 274 -14.75 -9.79 -39.51
CA LYS A 274 -14.76 -11.22 -39.13
C LYS A 274 -13.62 -11.63 -38.20
N LYS A 275 -13.07 -10.68 -37.43
CA LYS A 275 -12.02 -10.95 -36.43
C LYS A 275 -12.58 -11.39 -35.08
N LEU A 276 -13.90 -11.30 -34.92
CA LEU A 276 -14.58 -11.47 -33.65
C LEU A 276 -16.04 -11.86 -33.91
N GLY A 277 -16.57 -12.81 -33.13
CA GLY A 277 -18.00 -13.15 -33.16
C GLY A 277 -18.88 -12.13 -32.43
N LEU A 278 -20.18 -12.11 -32.73
CA LEU A 278 -21.16 -11.25 -32.04
C LEU A 278 -21.25 -11.55 -30.54
N GLN A 279 -21.29 -12.83 -30.16
CA GLN A 279 -21.28 -13.23 -28.75
C GLN A 279 -19.97 -12.85 -28.06
N GLU A 280 -18.84 -12.96 -28.77
CA GLU A 280 -17.55 -12.57 -28.22
C GLU A 280 -17.49 -11.06 -27.96
N LYS A 281 -18.06 -10.23 -28.84
CA LYS A 281 -18.15 -8.78 -28.63
C LYS A 281 -18.79 -8.47 -27.28
N ASP A 282 -19.91 -9.13 -26.98
CA ASP A 282 -20.62 -8.87 -25.73
C ASP A 282 -19.80 -9.30 -24.51
N SER A 283 -19.05 -10.42 -24.61
CA SER A 283 -18.09 -10.80 -23.58
C SER A 283 -17.00 -9.75 -23.36
N TYR A 284 -16.46 -9.15 -24.43
CA TYR A 284 -15.45 -8.10 -24.32
C TYR A 284 -16.01 -6.83 -23.68
N LEU A 285 -17.23 -6.42 -24.03
CA LEU A 285 -17.87 -5.24 -23.44
C LEU A 285 -18.09 -5.43 -21.95
N ARG A 286 -18.64 -6.58 -21.53
CA ARG A 286 -18.83 -6.88 -20.10
C ARG A 286 -17.52 -6.98 -19.33
N ALA A 287 -16.49 -7.56 -19.93
CA ALA A 287 -15.15 -7.62 -19.34
C ALA A 287 -14.54 -6.23 -19.16
N LEU A 288 -14.81 -5.30 -20.08
CA LEU A 288 -14.38 -3.91 -19.96
C LEU A 288 -15.18 -3.16 -18.88
N ASP A 289 -16.49 -3.40 -18.76
CA ASP A 289 -17.31 -2.80 -17.71
C ASP A 289 -16.81 -3.16 -16.30
N ASP A 290 -16.53 -4.43 -16.05
CA ASP A 290 -15.91 -4.88 -14.80
C ASP A 290 -14.55 -4.19 -14.56
N LEU A 291 -13.73 -4.10 -15.61
CA LEU A 291 -12.43 -3.45 -15.51
C LEU A 291 -12.56 -1.95 -15.19
N PHE A 292 -13.55 -1.26 -15.75
CA PHE A 292 -13.79 0.16 -15.48
C PHE A 292 -14.36 0.38 -14.08
N ALA A 293 -15.20 -0.54 -13.59
CA ALA A 293 -15.65 -0.53 -12.20
C ALA A 293 -14.44 -0.62 -11.25
N ASP A 294 -13.50 -1.53 -11.50
CA ASP A 294 -12.29 -1.64 -10.69
C ASP A 294 -11.43 -0.36 -10.77
N TRP A 295 -11.33 0.25 -11.96
CA TRP A 295 -10.60 1.52 -12.11
C TRP A 295 -11.23 2.65 -11.31
N SER A 296 -12.57 2.72 -11.25
CA SER A 296 -13.29 3.67 -10.41
C SER A 296 -13.01 3.46 -8.91
N GLN A 297 -12.68 2.23 -8.51
CA GLN A 297 -12.34 1.84 -7.14
C GLN A 297 -10.83 1.88 -6.84
N GLY A 298 -10.02 2.40 -7.77
CA GLY A 298 -8.61 2.72 -7.52
C GLY A 298 -7.61 1.67 -8.00
N GLY A 299 -7.98 0.71 -8.85
CA GLY A 299 -7.01 -0.22 -9.41
C GLY A 299 -7.55 -1.22 -10.42
N GLN A 300 -6.71 -2.17 -10.81
CA GLN A 300 -7.12 -3.33 -11.58
C GLN A 300 -6.85 -4.54 -10.69
N GLU A 301 -7.88 -5.21 -10.21
CA GLU A 301 -7.73 -6.31 -9.25
C GLU A 301 -7.22 -7.58 -9.93
N ASN A 302 -7.65 -7.82 -11.17
CA ASN A 302 -7.43 -9.10 -11.86
C ASN A 302 -6.62 -8.95 -13.16
N SER A 303 -6.10 -10.06 -13.68
CA SER A 303 -5.46 -10.05 -15.00
C SER A 303 -6.49 -9.80 -16.12
N LEU A 304 -6.08 -9.22 -17.25
CA LEU A 304 -7.00 -8.99 -18.39
C LEU A 304 -7.63 -10.29 -18.92
N PHE A 305 -6.90 -11.40 -18.81
CA PHE A 305 -7.43 -12.73 -19.11
C PHE A 305 -8.62 -13.08 -18.22
N TYR A 306 -8.53 -12.80 -16.93
CA TYR A 306 -9.56 -13.16 -15.94
C TYR A 306 -10.89 -12.45 -16.20
N TYR A 307 -10.86 -11.14 -16.51
CA TYR A 307 -12.08 -10.40 -16.85
C TYR A 307 -12.78 -11.00 -18.08
N LEU A 308 -12.02 -11.39 -19.10
CA LEU A 308 -12.60 -12.00 -20.30
C LEU A 308 -13.07 -13.44 -20.04
N GLN A 309 -12.31 -14.21 -19.26
CA GLN A 309 -12.64 -15.60 -18.89
C GLN A 309 -13.96 -15.69 -18.11
N LYS A 310 -14.27 -14.70 -17.26
CA LYS A 310 -15.55 -14.62 -16.55
C LYS A 310 -16.76 -14.70 -17.48
N TYR A 311 -16.65 -14.12 -18.68
CA TYR A 311 -17.69 -14.11 -19.70
C TYR A 311 -17.45 -15.08 -20.86
N GLN A 312 -16.34 -15.83 -20.80
CA GLN A 312 -15.96 -16.91 -21.71
C GLN A 312 -15.30 -18.04 -20.92
N PRO A 313 -16.07 -18.86 -20.17
CA PRO A 313 -15.51 -19.85 -19.25
C PRO A 313 -14.64 -20.91 -19.93
N GLN A 314 -14.90 -21.19 -21.21
CA GLN A 314 -14.12 -22.13 -22.02
C GLN A 314 -12.80 -21.54 -22.55
N LEU A 315 -12.53 -20.26 -22.32
CA LEU A 315 -11.32 -19.59 -22.79
C LEU A 315 -10.10 -20.09 -22.01
N SER A 316 -9.24 -20.85 -22.70
CA SER A 316 -7.97 -21.29 -22.12
C SER A 316 -6.93 -20.16 -22.12
N PRO A 317 -5.93 -20.19 -21.21
CA PRO A 317 -4.85 -19.21 -21.20
C PRO A 317 -4.05 -19.16 -22.51
N GLN A 318 -3.93 -20.29 -23.20
CA GLN A 318 -3.21 -20.39 -24.46
C GLN A 318 -3.99 -19.75 -25.61
N ALA A 319 -5.30 -20.03 -25.72
CA ALA A 319 -6.18 -19.41 -26.70
C ALA A 319 -6.24 -17.89 -26.49
N TYR A 320 -6.28 -17.43 -25.24
CA TYR A 320 -6.21 -16.00 -24.93
C TYR A 320 -4.94 -15.35 -25.47
N ARG A 321 -3.76 -15.96 -25.23
CA ARG A 321 -2.47 -15.40 -25.67
C ARG A 321 -2.34 -15.31 -27.19
N GLN A 322 -2.87 -16.29 -27.92
CA GLN A 322 -2.73 -16.38 -29.36
C GLN A 322 -3.66 -15.41 -30.10
N GLU A 323 -4.93 -15.33 -29.69
CA GLU A 323 -5.97 -14.66 -30.49
C GLU A 323 -6.58 -13.45 -29.80
N LYS A 324 -6.89 -13.56 -28.50
CA LYS A 324 -7.78 -12.61 -27.81
C LYS A 324 -7.05 -11.47 -27.10
N ARG A 325 -5.80 -11.71 -26.68
CA ARG A 325 -4.95 -10.76 -25.93
C ARG A 325 -4.75 -9.45 -26.65
N LYS A 326 -4.43 -9.51 -27.95
CA LYS A 326 -4.12 -8.30 -28.75
C LYS A 326 -5.30 -7.33 -28.78
N ILE A 327 -6.52 -7.85 -28.92
CA ILE A 327 -7.75 -7.03 -28.94
C ILE A 327 -7.99 -6.44 -27.55
N MET A 328 -7.88 -7.26 -26.49
CA MET A 328 -8.12 -6.80 -25.12
C MET A 328 -7.12 -5.71 -24.70
N GLU A 329 -5.82 -5.94 -24.91
CA GLU A 329 -4.78 -4.97 -24.57
C GLU A 329 -4.93 -3.67 -25.37
N TYR A 330 -5.35 -3.75 -26.64
CA TYR A 330 -5.60 -2.58 -27.47
C TYR A 330 -6.76 -1.73 -26.94
N LEU A 331 -7.88 -2.36 -26.59
CA LEU A 331 -9.06 -1.68 -26.02
C LEU A 331 -8.70 -1.02 -24.68
N VAL A 332 -7.97 -1.72 -23.82
CA VAL A 332 -7.52 -1.20 -22.53
C VAL A 332 -6.58 -0.02 -22.69
N LYS A 333 -5.62 -0.11 -23.63
CA LYS A 333 -4.69 0.98 -23.92
C LYS A 333 -5.44 2.23 -24.40
N ASN A 334 -6.31 2.09 -25.41
CA ASN A 334 -7.12 3.21 -25.92
C ASN A 334 -7.98 3.82 -24.82
N SER A 335 -8.57 2.98 -23.96
CA SER A 335 -9.40 3.43 -22.84
C SER A 335 -8.60 4.27 -21.84
N ARG A 336 -7.38 3.84 -21.50
CA ARG A 336 -6.47 4.62 -20.62
C ARG A 336 -6.04 5.94 -21.25
N ASP A 337 -5.69 5.92 -22.53
CA ASP A 337 -5.25 7.12 -23.25
C ASP A 337 -6.38 8.15 -23.32
N PHE A 338 -7.62 7.72 -23.56
CA PHE A 338 -8.81 8.59 -23.52
C PHE A 338 -9.01 9.22 -22.14
N LEU A 339 -9.05 8.42 -21.07
CA LEU A 339 -9.27 8.94 -19.71
C LEU A 339 -8.15 9.91 -19.32
N LYS A 340 -6.91 9.60 -19.69
CA LYS A 340 -5.77 10.49 -19.46
C LYS A 340 -5.92 11.82 -20.20
N SER A 341 -6.40 11.83 -21.44
CA SER A 341 -6.70 13.05 -22.19
C SER A 341 -7.78 13.87 -21.51
N LYS A 342 -8.92 13.26 -21.16
CA LYS A 342 -10.04 13.95 -20.48
C LYS A 342 -9.62 14.58 -19.16
N ILE A 343 -8.81 13.87 -18.37
CA ILE A 343 -8.25 14.40 -17.13
C ILE A 343 -7.31 15.60 -17.39
N TYR A 344 -6.48 15.52 -18.43
CA TYR A 344 -5.59 16.62 -18.79
C TYR A 344 -6.36 17.85 -19.27
N ASP A 345 -7.35 17.65 -20.15
CA ASP A 345 -8.21 18.72 -20.66
C ASP A 345 -8.98 19.38 -19.52
N TRP A 346 -9.53 18.59 -18.60
CA TRP A 346 -10.22 19.09 -17.40
C TRP A 346 -9.30 19.87 -16.45
N GLN A 347 -8.02 19.51 -16.34
CA GLN A 347 -7.04 20.23 -15.52
C GLN A 347 -6.54 21.54 -16.18
N SER A 348 -6.81 21.72 -17.47
CA SER A 348 -6.37 22.88 -18.26
C SER A 348 -7.42 23.97 -18.42
N VAL A 349 -8.66 23.71 -17.98
CA VAL A 349 -9.77 24.67 -17.82
C VAL A 349 -9.76 25.17 -16.39
#